data_AF-A0A3A4VMZ8-F1
#
_entry.id   AF-A0A3A4VMZ8-F1
#
_cell.length_a   1.000
_cell.length_b   1.000
_cell.length_c   1.000
_cell.angle_alpha   90.00
_cell.angle_beta   90.00
_cell.angle_gamma   90.00
#
_symmetry.space_group_name_H-M   'P 1'
#
loop_
_entity.id
_entity.type
_entity.pdbx_description
1 polymer ?
#
loop_
_entity_poly.entity_id
_entity_poly.type
_entity_poly.pdbx_seq_one_letter_code
_entity_poly.pdbx_strand_id
1 'polypeptide(L)'
;MKGDPDKYIPKKDLIDGCYYYGKCRNAHIARWSAEKERFYHWRHKFAAVFIESIPCPEDEFNYDVFFAFAKLEAKPLDVEEITFEGK
;
A
#
# COMPACT_ATOMS: atom_id res chain seq x y z
N MET A 1 8.02 -2.13 -19.17
CA MET A 1 7.51 -2.67 -17.89
C MET A 1 7.62 -1.55 -16.85
N LYS A 2 6.56 -1.21 -16.10
CA LYS A 2 6.62 -0.21 -15.02
C LYS A 2 6.55 -0.95 -13.68
N GLY A 3 7.65 -0.91 -12.93
CA GLY A 3 7.90 -1.66 -11.69
C GLY A 3 8.94 -2.75 -11.94
N ASP A 4 10.13 -2.59 -11.39
CA ASP A 4 11.18 -3.62 -11.37
C ASP A 4 11.01 -4.38 -10.05
N PRO A 5 10.66 -5.69 -10.07
CA PRO A 5 10.49 -6.47 -8.84
C PRO A 5 11.77 -6.57 -8.01
N ASP A 6 12.93 -6.20 -8.55
CA ASP A 6 14.19 -6.13 -7.80
C ASP A 6 14.42 -4.77 -7.11
N LYS A 7 13.49 -3.80 -7.22
CA LYS A 7 13.63 -2.43 -6.68
C LYS A 7 12.43 -1.95 -5.86
N TYR A 8 11.83 -2.80 -5.04
CA TYR A 8 10.90 -2.36 -4.01
C TYR A 8 11.59 -2.15 -2.66
N ILE A 9 10.99 -1.34 -1.79
CA ILE A 9 11.43 -1.11 -0.42
C ILE A 9 11.13 -2.38 0.39
N PRO A 10 12.14 -3.03 0.99
CA PRO A 10 11.93 -4.22 1.81
C PRO A 10 10.98 -3.94 2.98
N LYS A 11 10.23 -4.97 3.40
CA LYS A 11 9.26 -4.91 4.50
C LYS A 11 9.85 -4.30 5.77
N LYS A 12 11.07 -4.69 6.11
CA LYS A 12 11.81 -4.17 7.28
C LYS A 12 12.08 -2.66 7.25
N ASP A 13 12.08 -2.06 6.07
CA ASP A 13 12.35 -0.63 5.86
C ASP A 13 11.04 0.17 5.71
N LEU A 14 9.88 -0.50 5.80
CA LEU A 14 8.57 0.13 5.84
C LEU A 14 8.28 0.70 7.23
N ILE A 15 7.83 1.94 7.27
CA ILE A 15 7.57 2.70 8.48
C ILE A 15 6.06 2.73 8.70
N ASP A 16 5.64 2.37 9.91
CA ASP A 16 4.22 2.35 10.27
C ASP A 16 3.52 3.69 9.98
N GLY A 17 2.30 3.60 9.47
CA GLY A 17 1.46 4.74 9.15
C GLY A 17 1.90 5.56 7.93
N CYS A 18 3.07 5.30 7.33
CA CYS A 18 3.58 6.04 6.19
C CYS A 18 2.90 5.63 4.88
N TYR A 19 2.85 6.59 3.95
CA TYR A 19 2.34 6.38 2.60
C TYR A 19 3.47 6.10 1.63
N TYR A 20 3.22 5.23 0.68
CA TYR A 20 4.19 4.79 -0.31
C TYR A 20 3.61 4.92 -1.71
N TYR A 21 4.42 5.47 -2.62
CA TYR A 21 4.20 5.30 -4.05
C TYR A 21 4.70 3.92 -4.47
N GLY A 22 3.88 3.22 -5.23
CA GLY A 22 4.14 1.85 -5.61
C GLY A 22 3.20 1.38 -6.71
N LYS A 23 3.00 0.06 -6.75
CA LYS A 23 2.09 -0.54 -7.73
C LYS A 23 1.52 -1.86 -7.22
N CYS A 24 0.20 -1.98 -7.32
CA CYS A 24 -0.52 -3.23 -7.45
C CYS A 24 -1.46 -3.16 -8.66
N ARG A 25 -2.34 -4.14 -8.85
CA ARG A 25 -3.33 -4.10 -9.94
C ARG A 25 -4.30 -2.92 -9.85
N ASN A 26 -4.62 -2.47 -8.64
CA ASN A 26 -5.74 -1.55 -8.37
C ASN A 26 -5.33 -0.15 -7.91
N ALA A 27 -4.07 0.06 -7.51
CA ALA A 27 -3.63 1.31 -6.90
C ALA A 27 -2.13 1.59 -7.10
N HIS A 28 -1.77 2.87 -6.99
CA HIS A 28 -0.38 3.36 -7.01
C HIS A 28 0.08 3.96 -5.68
N ILE A 29 -0.83 4.10 -4.73
CA ILE A 29 -0.54 4.62 -3.41
C ILE A 29 -1.15 3.67 -2.39
N ALA A 30 -0.38 3.34 -1.37
CA ALA A 30 -0.86 2.59 -0.23
C ALA A 30 -0.20 3.07 1.06
N ARG A 31 -0.88 2.88 2.19
CA ARG A 31 -0.39 3.15 3.53
C ARG A 31 0.06 1.85 4.19
N TRP A 32 1.25 1.82 4.78
CA TRP A 32 1.72 0.67 5.54
C TRP A 32 1.14 0.64 6.95
N SER A 33 0.73 -0.53 7.41
CA SER A 33 0.41 -0.81 8.82
C SER A 33 1.36 -1.89 9.32
N ALA A 34 2.23 -1.54 10.27
CA ALA A 34 3.13 -2.50 10.91
C ALA A 34 2.38 -3.46 11.84
N GLU A 35 1.29 -3.00 12.47
CA GLU A 35 0.44 -3.85 13.33
C GLU A 35 -0.21 -5.00 12.54
N LYS A 36 -0.67 -4.71 11.33
CA LYS A 36 -1.33 -5.71 10.46
C LYS A 36 -0.38 -6.34 9.45
N GLU A 37 0.83 -5.83 9.35
CA GLU A 37 1.83 -6.17 8.32
C GLU A 37 1.27 -6.13 6.89
N ARG A 38 0.46 -5.10 6.59
CA ARG A 38 -0.23 -4.97 5.31
C ARG A 38 -0.26 -3.53 4.81
N PHE A 39 -0.32 -3.41 3.49
CA PHE A 39 -0.63 -2.16 2.81
C PHE A 39 -2.13 -1.96 2.71
N TYR A 40 -2.59 -0.73 2.90
CA TYR A 40 -3.97 -0.32 2.70
C TYR A 40 -4.06 0.67 1.55
N HIS A 41 -4.92 0.39 0.57
CA HIS A 41 -5.09 1.24 -0.61
C HIS A 41 -6.57 1.53 -0.89
N TRP A 42 -6.80 2.58 -1.65
CA TRP A 42 -8.13 3.01 -2.08
C TRP A 42 -8.42 2.45 -3.47
N ARG A 43 -9.36 1.51 -3.55
CA ARG A 43 -9.84 0.97 -4.81
C ARG A 43 -11.08 1.72 -5.25
N HIS A 44 -11.04 2.26 -6.47
CA HIS A 44 -12.19 2.89 -7.10
C HIS A 44 -13.01 1.84 -7.85
N LYS A 45 -14.29 1.71 -7.54
CA LYS A 45 -15.22 0.79 -8.22
C LYS A 45 -16.63 1.38 -8.26
N PHE A 46 -17.26 1.40 -9.44
CA PHE A 46 -18.63 1.92 -9.64
C PHE A 46 -18.89 3.28 -8.95
N ALA A 47 -17.95 4.23 -9.12
CA ALA A 47 -17.94 5.56 -8.49
C ALA A 47 -17.82 5.60 -6.95
N ALA A 48 -17.65 4.46 -6.27
CA ALA A 48 -17.33 4.38 -4.86
C ALA A 48 -15.85 4.10 -4.63
N VAL A 49 -15.36 4.49 -3.45
CA VAL A 49 -14.01 4.23 -2.98
C VAL A 49 -14.07 3.23 -1.83
N PHE A 50 -13.28 2.16 -1.91
CA PHE A 50 -13.17 1.13 -0.89
C PHE A 50 -11.74 1.05 -0.39
N ILE A 51 -11.55 0.97 0.93
CA ILE A 51 -10.25 0.69 1.54
C ILE A 51 -10.07 -0.83 1.56
N GLU A 52 -9.05 -1.33 0.85
CA GLU A 52 -8.68 -2.73 0.83
C GLU A 52 -7.26 -2.91 1.37
N SER A 53 -6.98 -4.09 1.94
CA SER A 53 -5.64 -4.46 2.41
C SER A 53 -4.98 -5.47 1.48
N ILE A 54 -3.69 -5.28 1.22
CA ILE A 54 -2.88 -6.08 0.29
C ILE A 54 -1.52 -6.37 0.93
N PRO A 55 -0.97 -7.59 0.78
CA PRO A 55 0.33 -7.93 1.37
C PRO A 55 1.48 -7.25 0.63
N CYS A 56 2.65 -7.21 1.28
CA CYS A 56 3.90 -6.92 0.60
C CYS A 56 4.43 -8.18 -0.14
N PRO A 57 5.38 -8.06 -1.07
CA PRO A 57 5.90 -9.18 -1.85
C PRO A 57 6.61 -10.26 -1.02
N GLU A 58 7.05 -9.94 0.20
CA GLU A 58 7.74 -10.89 1.09
C GLU A 58 6.77 -11.84 1.81
N ASP A 59 5.50 -11.45 1.96
CA ASP A 59 4.48 -12.21 2.69
C ASP A 59 3.61 -13.09 1.79
N GLU A 60 3.62 -12.87 0.47
CA GLU A 60 2.81 -13.62 -0.49
C GLU A 60 3.47 -13.65 -1.88
N PHE A 61 3.42 -14.82 -2.53
CA PHE A 61 4.03 -15.07 -3.84
C PHE A 61 3.02 -15.42 -4.94
N ASN A 62 1.82 -15.89 -4.58
CA ASN A 62 0.85 -16.46 -5.52
C ASN A 62 -0.28 -15.50 -5.91
N TYR A 63 -0.48 -14.42 -5.14
CA TYR A 63 -1.58 -13.48 -5.31
C TYR A 63 -1.09 -12.04 -5.54
N ASP A 64 -2.04 -11.10 -5.62
CA ASP A 64 -1.75 -9.68 -5.81
C ASP A 64 -1.04 -9.11 -4.57
N VAL A 65 0.07 -8.41 -4.79
CA VAL A 65 0.92 -7.78 -3.78
C VAL A 65 1.12 -6.31 -4.15
N PHE A 66 1.46 -5.48 -3.17
CA PHE A 66 1.85 -4.09 -3.44
C PHE A 66 3.37 -3.90 -3.36
N PHE A 67 3.97 -3.53 -4.48
CA PHE A 67 5.40 -3.19 -4.56
C PHE A 67 5.58 -1.71 -4.22
N ALA A 68 6.14 -1.40 -3.05
CA ALA A 68 6.46 -0.03 -2.64
C ALA A 68 7.79 0.42 -3.24
N PHE A 69 7.84 1.56 -3.93
CA PHE A 69 9.06 2.06 -4.59
C PHE A 69 9.65 3.30 -3.93
N ALA A 70 8.79 4.16 -3.36
CA ALA A 70 9.23 5.38 -2.69
C ALA A 70 8.28 5.72 -1.54
N LYS A 71 8.84 6.15 -0.40
CA LYS A 71 8.06 6.75 0.69
C LYS A 71 7.61 8.15 0.27
N LEU A 72 6.36 8.49 0.56
CA LEU A 72 5.84 9.84 0.41
C LEU A 72 6.11 10.65 1.67
N GLU A 73 6.56 11.90 1.51
CA GLU A 73 6.84 12.81 2.63
C GLU A 73 5.56 13.33 3.31
N ALA A 74 4.46 13.38 2.55
CA ALA A 74 3.17 13.81 3.03
C ALA A 74 2.07 12.85 2.60
N LYS A 75 0.96 12.89 3.35
CA LYS A 75 -0.29 12.25 2.95
C LYS A 75 -0.77 12.84 1.62
N PRO A 76 -1.14 12.02 0.62
CA PRO A 76 -1.73 12.52 -0.62
C PRO A 76 -3.05 13.25 -0.35
N LEU A 77 -3.32 14.31 -1.11
CA LEU A 77 -4.54 15.12 -0.95
C LEU A 77 -5.80 14.34 -1.33
N ASP A 78 -5.69 13.41 -2.28
CA ASP A 78 -6.82 12.68 -2.87
C ASP A 78 -7.13 11.35 -2.16
N VAL A 79 -6.53 11.10 -0.99
CA VAL A 79 -6.80 9.89 -0.20
C VAL A 79 -7.39 10.26 1.14
N GLU A 80 -8.56 9.71 1.47
CA GLU A 80 -9.16 9.87 2.80
C GLU A 80 -8.24 9.29 3.90
N GLU A 81 -8.33 9.79 5.14
CA GLU A 81 -7.58 9.18 6.24
C GLU A 81 -8.10 7.79 6.55
N ILE A 82 -7.22 6.79 6.52
CA ILE A 82 -7.56 5.46 7.04
C ILE A 82 -7.46 5.54 8.56
N THR A 83 -8.59 5.68 9.23
CA THR A 83 -8.69 5.49 10.68
C THR A 83 -8.82 3.99 10.95
N PHE A 84 -7.79 3.39 11.56
CA PHE A 84 -7.92 2.06 12.13
C PHE A 84 -8.61 2.21 13.48
N GLU A 85 -9.94 2.08 13.51
CA GLU A 85 -10.64 1.97 14.78
C GLU A 85 -10.24 0.65 15.43
N GLY A 86 -9.43 0.74 16.47
CA GLY A 86 -9.02 -0.41 17.28
C GLY A 86 -10.27 -1.07 17.88
N LYS A 87 -10.43 -2.36 17.61
CA LYS A 87 -11.32 -3.25 18.35
C LYS A 87 -10.49 -4.19 19.20
#